data_AF-A0A951BVQ0-F1
#
_entry.id   AF-A0A951BVQ0-F1
#
_cell.length_a   1.000
_cell.length_b   1.000
_cell.length_c   1.000
_cell.angle_alpha   90.00
_cell.angle_beta   90.00
_cell.angle_gamma   90.00
#
_symmetry.space_group_name_H-M   'P 1'
#
loop_
_entity.id
_entity.type
_entity.pdbx_description
1 polymer ?
#
loop_
_entity_poly.entity_id
_entity_poly.type
_entity_poly.pdbx_seq_one_letter_code
_entity_poly.pdbx_strand_id
1 'polypeptide(L)'
;MVPVAAALLFFQSAAAPASEGIKALDEGRYEAAAQIFQKAIAADPADYTAHFNLALAYGFLQRDAEGIQEYRKVLELKPGLYEAQLNEGILLLRQKRAAEAAPLLEAAAAQKPKEFRPRFYLGEAQLAAGQPGPAAESYRAAVELDAKSAAAQLGLGRALALEGKLADATLSF
;
A
#
# COMPACT_ATOMS: atom_id res chain seq x y z
N MET A 1 53.10 -8.46 23.31
CA MET A 1 52.99 -8.73 21.86
C MET A 1 51.73 -9.53 21.64
N VAL A 2 50.77 -8.99 20.88
CA VAL A 2 49.56 -9.69 20.42
C VAL A 2 49.71 -9.86 18.90
N PRO A 3 49.09 -10.87 18.27
CA PRO A 3 47.76 -10.59 17.76
C PRO A 3 46.71 -11.67 18.05
N VAL A 4 45.51 -11.15 18.26
CA VAL A 4 44.20 -11.80 18.23
C VAL A 4 43.90 -12.21 16.79
N ALA A 5 43.49 -13.45 16.56
CA ALA A 5 42.89 -13.94 15.31
C ALA A 5 42.07 -15.20 15.66
N ALA A 6 40.83 -15.42 15.26
CA ALA A 6 40.00 -14.74 14.28
C ALA A 6 38.54 -14.75 14.76
N ALA A 7 37.95 -13.57 14.88
CA ALA A 7 36.51 -13.45 14.77
C ALA A 7 36.16 -13.82 13.32
N LEU A 8 35.56 -14.99 13.12
CA LEU A 8 34.86 -15.32 11.87
C LEU A 8 33.59 -14.46 11.82
N LEU A 9 33.77 -13.17 11.57
CA LEU A 9 32.77 -12.33 10.96
C LEU A 9 32.58 -12.86 9.54
N PHE A 10 31.65 -13.79 9.37
CA PHE A 10 30.97 -13.90 8.10
C PHE A 10 30.18 -12.59 7.92
N PHE A 11 30.86 -11.56 7.42
CA PHE A 11 30.22 -10.56 6.58
C PHE A 11 29.78 -11.26 5.29
N GLN A 12 28.76 -12.10 5.37
CA GLN A 12 27.87 -12.22 4.23
C GLN A 12 27.19 -10.88 4.13
N SER A 13 27.50 -10.18 3.03
CA SER A 13 27.01 -8.84 2.75
C SER A 13 25.52 -8.74 3.05
N ALA A 14 25.10 -7.68 3.72
CA ALA A 14 23.69 -7.33 3.86
C ALA A 14 22.95 -7.26 2.50
N ALA A 15 23.71 -7.18 1.39
CA ALA A 15 23.22 -7.25 0.02
C ALA A 15 22.74 -8.65 -0.44
N ALA A 16 23.27 -9.75 0.10
CA ALA A 16 22.93 -11.09 -0.37
C ALA A 16 21.49 -11.52 0.01
N PRO A 17 21.02 -11.35 1.27
CA PRO A 17 19.66 -11.73 1.66
C PRO A 17 18.58 -10.93 0.92
N ALA A 18 18.80 -9.63 0.69
CA ALA A 18 17.83 -8.78 0.01
C ALA A 18 17.60 -9.23 -1.45
N SER A 19 18.66 -9.60 -2.17
CA SER A 19 18.54 -10.09 -3.55
C SER A 19 17.83 -11.44 -3.67
N GLU A 20 18.05 -12.35 -2.71
CA GLU A 20 17.34 -13.63 -2.65
C GLU A 20 15.85 -13.45 -2.32
N GLY A 21 15.53 -12.54 -1.39
CA GLY A 21 14.16 -12.22 -1.02
C GLY A 21 13.37 -11.61 -2.19
N ILE A 22 14.00 -10.70 -2.95
CA ILE A 22 13.40 -10.10 -4.15
C ILE A 22 13.16 -11.18 -5.21
N LYS A 23 14.15 -12.04 -5.46
CA LYS A 23 13.98 -13.17 -6.39
C LYS A 23 12.83 -14.09 -5.97
N ALA A 24 12.69 -14.37 -4.67
CA ALA A 24 11.58 -15.18 -4.16
C ALA A 24 10.22 -14.49 -4.35
N LEU A 25 10.14 -13.16 -4.23
CA LEU A 25 8.93 -12.38 -4.57
C LEU A 25 8.58 -12.53 -6.06
N ASP A 26 9.56 -12.34 -6.94
CA ASP A 26 9.36 -12.41 -8.39
C ASP A 26 8.90 -13.81 -8.84
N GLU A 27 9.38 -14.85 -8.17
CA GLU A 27 8.99 -16.25 -8.41
C GLU A 27 7.67 -16.66 -7.71
N GLY A 28 7.02 -15.74 -6.99
CA GLY A 28 5.77 -16.01 -6.26
C GLY A 28 5.92 -16.88 -5.00
N ARG A 29 7.15 -17.07 -4.52
CA ARG A 29 7.46 -17.83 -3.29
C ARG A 29 7.34 -16.94 -2.06
N TYR A 30 6.14 -16.44 -1.82
CA TYR A 30 5.90 -15.36 -0.85
C TYR A 30 6.23 -15.72 0.60
N GLU A 31 5.98 -16.96 1.06
CA GLU A 31 6.41 -17.39 2.39
C GLU A 31 7.94 -17.40 2.54
N ALA A 32 8.65 -17.85 1.51
CA ALA A 32 10.12 -17.85 1.52
C ALA A 32 10.65 -16.41 1.53
N ALA A 33 10.09 -15.53 0.69
CA ALA A 33 10.41 -14.11 0.70
C ALA A 33 10.20 -13.49 2.08
N ALA A 34 9.06 -13.75 2.72
CA ALA A 34 8.76 -13.24 4.06
C ALA A 34 9.82 -13.69 5.09
N GLN A 35 10.19 -14.98 5.09
CA GLN A 35 11.24 -15.48 5.99
C GLN A 35 12.61 -14.83 5.73
N ILE A 36 12.95 -14.57 4.48
CA ILE A 36 14.21 -13.92 4.12
C ILE A 36 14.21 -12.47 4.61
N PHE A 37 13.14 -11.70 4.37
CA PHE A 37 13.06 -10.31 4.80
C PHE A 37 12.97 -10.18 6.33
N GLN A 38 12.33 -11.12 7.03
CA GLN A 38 12.39 -11.16 8.50
C GLN A 38 13.82 -11.32 9.02
N LYS A 39 14.65 -12.14 8.37
CA LYS A 39 16.07 -12.26 8.72
C LYS A 39 16.85 -10.99 8.40
N ALA A 40 16.54 -10.35 7.26
CA ALA A 40 17.16 -9.07 6.90
C ALA A 40 16.84 -7.97 7.93
N ILE A 41 15.58 -7.87 8.35
CA ILE A 41 15.13 -6.94 9.41
C ILE A 41 15.79 -7.26 10.76
N ALA A 42 15.96 -8.54 11.09
CA ALA A 42 16.67 -8.93 12.31
C ALA A 42 18.15 -8.50 12.31
N ALA A 43 18.77 -8.43 11.13
CA ALA A 43 20.15 -7.96 10.96
C ALA A 43 20.25 -6.43 10.92
N ASP A 44 19.29 -5.76 10.26
CA ASP A 44 19.17 -4.30 10.22
C ASP A 44 17.69 -3.87 10.37
N PRO A 45 17.25 -3.55 11.60
CA PRO A 45 15.87 -3.10 11.86
C PRO A 45 15.53 -1.73 11.27
N ALA A 46 16.50 -0.99 10.72
CA ALA A 46 16.30 0.31 10.10
C ALA A 46 16.22 0.23 8.56
N ASP A 47 16.38 -0.95 7.97
CA ASP A 47 16.23 -1.15 6.53
C ASP A 47 14.74 -1.10 6.14
N TYR A 48 14.27 0.10 5.79
CA TYR A 48 12.91 0.30 5.32
C TYR A 48 12.61 -0.52 4.04
N THR A 49 13.60 -0.89 3.24
CA THR A 49 13.41 -1.67 2.02
C THR A 49 13.07 -3.12 2.36
N ALA A 50 13.70 -3.69 3.38
CA ALA A 50 13.36 -5.01 3.91
C ALA A 50 11.94 -5.03 4.51
N HIS A 51 11.58 -4.01 5.31
CA HIS A 51 10.21 -3.83 5.80
C HIS A 51 9.19 -3.72 4.65
N PHE A 52 9.49 -2.91 3.62
CA PHE A 52 8.62 -2.74 2.46
C PHE A 52 8.37 -4.04 1.71
N ASN A 53 9.42 -4.83 1.48
CA ASN A 53 9.29 -6.09 0.76
C ASN A 53 8.64 -7.19 1.60
N LEU A 54 8.84 -7.18 2.93
CA LEU A 54 8.09 -8.05 3.84
C LEU A 54 6.58 -7.70 3.81
N ALA A 55 6.24 -6.41 3.83
CA ALA A 55 4.87 -5.94 3.71
C ALA A 55 4.21 -6.41 2.40
N LEU A 56 4.96 -6.33 1.30
CA LEU A 56 4.52 -6.80 -0.01
C LEU A 56 4.29 -8.31 -0.01
N ALA A 57 5.22 -9.10 0.54
CA ALA A 57 5.06 -10.55 0.68
C ALA A 57 3.79 -10.90 1.49
N TYR A 58 3.56 -10.22 2.61
CA TYR A 58 2.35 -10.41 3.41
C TYR A 58 1.08 -10.03 2.66
N GLY A 59 1.08 -8.96 1.85
CA GLY A 59 -0.05 -8.58 1.01
C GLY A 59 -0.44 -9.66 -0.01
N PHE A 60 0.56 -10.34 -0.62
CA PHE A 60 0.33 -11.47 -1.52
C PHE A 60 -0.17 -12.72 -0.80
N LEU A 61 0.27 -12.94 0.45
CA LEU A 61 -0.20 -14.02 1.33
C LEU A 61 -1.56 -13.77 1.96
N GLN A 62 -2.20 -12.63 1.66
CA GLN A 62 -3.43 -12.17 2.30
C GLN A 62 -3.33 -11.99 3.82
N ARG A 63 -2.10 -11.81 4.32
CA ARG A 63 -1.76 -11.48 5.71
C ARG A 63 -1.78 -9.97 5.89
N ASP A 64 -2.93 -9.38 5.61
CA ASP A 64 -3.06 -7.93 5.42
C ASP A 64 -2.76 -7.15 6.69
N ALA A 65 -3.08 -7.71 7.86
CA ALA A 65 -2.80 -7.07 9.15
C ALA A 65 -1.29 -6.93 9.39
N GLU A 66 -0.51 -7.98 9.13
CA GLU A 66 0.95 -7.92 9.22
C GLU A 66 1.54 -7.00 8.16
N GLY A 67 1.06 -7.06 6.92
CA GLY A 67 1.51 -6.17 5.85
C GLY A 67 1.32 -4.68 6.19
N ILE A 68 0.19 -4.32 6.81
CA ILE A 68 -0.06 -2.95 7.28
C ILE A 68 0.94 -2.53 8.35
N GLN A 69 1.28 -3.40 9.32
CA GLN A 69 2.28 -3.06 10.35
C GLN A 69 3.65 -2.79 9.73
N GLU A 70 4.05 -3.60 8.76
CA GLU A 70 5.33 -3.41 8.08
C GLU A 70 5.34 -2.12 7.23
N TYR A 71 4.26 -1.78 6.51
CA TYR A 71 4.18 -0.49 5.80
C TYR A 71 4.20 0.71 6.75
N ARG A 72 3.57 0.63 7.93
CA ARG A 72 3.70 1.67 8.96
C ARG A 72 5.15 1.84 9.37
N LYS A 73 5.88 0.74 9.54
CA LYS A 73 7.31 0.81 9.85
C LYS A 73 8.12 1.47 8.74
N VAL A 74 7.79 1.19 7.48
CA VAL A 74 8.36 1.90 6.33
C VAL A 74 8.11 3.40 6.43
N LEU A 75 6.89 3.83 6.74
CA LEU A 75 6.54 5.25 6.82
C LEU A 75 7.12 5.95 8.07
N GLU A 76 7.40 5.22 9.15
CA GLU A 76 8.20 5.72 10.28
C GLU A 76 9.65 5.99 9.87
N LEU A 77 10.27 5.06 9.15
CA LEU A 77 11.68 5.14 8.73
C LEU A 77 11.88 6.09 7.53
N LYS A 78 10.91 6.13 6.63
CA LYS A 78 10.90 6.95 5.41
C LYS A 78 9.52 7.60 5.21
N PRO A 79 9.26 8.72 5.89
CA PRO A 79 8.01 9.45 5.74
C PRO A 79 7.73 9.86 4.29
N GLY A 80 6.47 9.74 3.88
CA GLY A 80 6.03 10.19 2.55
C GLY A 80 6.40 9.26 1.40
N LEU A 81 6.87 8.03 1.64
CA LEU A 81 7.11 7.08 0.56
C LEU A 81 5.79 6.71 -0.15
N TYR A 82 5.63 7.20 -1.38
CA TYR A 82 4.44 7.01 -2.21
C TYR A 82 3.97 5.55 -2.27
N GLU A 83 4.90 4.62 -2.57
CA GLU A 83 4.57 3.21 -2.74
C GLU A 83 4.05 2.57 -1.45
N ALA A 84 4.56 2.99 -0.29
CA ALA A 84 4.11 2.49 1.01
C ALA A 84 2.72 3.06 1.37
N GLN A 85 2.48 4.36 1.15
CA GLN A 85 1.16 4.97 1.38
C GLN A 85 0.08 4.32 0.50
N LEU A 86 0.38 4.14 -0.79
CA LEU A 86 -0.54 3.49 -1.72
C LEU A 86 -0.86 2.06 -1.29
N ASN A 87 0.16 1.25 -1.01
CA ASN A 87 -0.04 -0.16 -0.72
C ASN A 87 -0.65 -0.39 0.68
N GLU A 88 -0.28 0.40 1.70
CA GLU A 88 -0.96 0.35 3.01
C GLU A 88 -2.45 0.71 2.85
N GLY A 89 -2.76 1.77 2.10
CA GLY A 89 -4.14 2.17 1.81
C GLY A 89 -4.95 1.05 1.14
N ILE A 90 -4.35 0.34 0.18
CA ILE A 90 -4.99 -0.82 -0.48
C ILE A 90 -5.26 -1.96 0.52
N LEU A 91 -4.30 -2.30 1.38
CA LEU A 91 -4.49 -3.33 2.40
C LEU A 91 -5.54 -2.92 3.45
N LEU A 92 -5.59 -1.65 3.83
CA LEU A 92 -6.61 -1.12 4.73
C LEU A 92 -8.01 -1.23 4.12
N LEU A 93 -8.17 -0.97 2.82
CA LEU A 93 -9.45 -1.17 2.12
C LEU A 93 -9.89 -2.63 2.10
N ARG A 94 -8.96 -3.57 1.87
CA ARG A 94 -9.24 -5.02 1.95
C ARG A 94 -9.76 -5.41 3.34
N GLN A 95 -9.23 -4.76 4.39
CA GLN A 95 -9.68 -4.92 5.78
C GLN A 95 -10.90 -4.05 6.15
N LYS A 96 -11.56 -3.42 5.18
CA LYS A 96 -12.72 -2.51 5.38
C LYS A 96 -12.44 -1.30 6.29
N ARG A 97 -11.17 -0.90 6.42
CA ARG A 97 -10.71 0.23 7.24
C ARG A 97 -10.59 1.51 6.40
N ALA A 98 -11.69 1.89 5.76
CA ALA A 98 -11.72 2.98 4.78
C ALA A 98 -11.30 4.35 5.36
N ALA A 99 -11.68 4.63 6.61
CA ALA A 99 -11.32 5.89 7.28
C ALA A 99 -9.81 6.05 7.48
N GLU A 100 -9.07 4.96 7.69
CA GLU A 100 -7.60 4.98 7.78
C GLU A 100 -6.94 5.01 6.40
N ALA A 101 -7.57 4.37 5.40
CA ALA A 101 -7.03 4.31 4.04
C ALA A 101 -7.08 5.67 3.32
N ALA A 102 -8.18 6.41 3.48
CA ALA A 102 -8.42 7.67 2.76
C ALA A 102 -7.26 8.69 2.85
N PRO A 103 -6.74 9.07 4.04
CA PRO A 103 -5.65 10.05 4.12
C PRO A 103 -4.34 9.56 3.48
N LEU A 104 -4.05 8.25 3.52
CA LEU A 104 -2.87 7.68 2.86
C LEU A 104 -2.99 7.74 1.34
N LEU A 105 -4.18 7.42 0.82
CA LEU A 105 -4.47 7.42 -0.61
C LEU A 105 -4.57 8.83 -1.18
N GLU A 106 -5.07 9.79 -0.39
CA GLU A 106 -5.05 11.22 -0.70
C GLU A 106 -3.62 11.75 -0.81
N ALA A 107 -2.77 11.44 0.19
CA ALA A 107 -1.36 11.79 0.13
C ALA A 107 -0.66 11.18 -1.09
N ALA A 108 -0.92 9.90 -1.39
CA ALA A 108 -0.38 9.25 -2.58
C ALA A 108 -0.87 9.92 -3.89
N ALA A 109 -2.16 10.26 -3.99
CA ALA A 109 -2.73 10.93 -5.15
C ALA A 109 -2.15 12.33 -5.39
N ALA A 110 -1.85 13.07 -4.31
CA ALA A 110 -1.20 14.36 -4.36
C ALA A 110 0.25 14.28 -4.85
N GLN A 111 1.00 13.23 -4.45
CA GLN A 111 2.38 13.03 -4.91
C GLN A 111 2.47 12.70 -6.39
N LYS A 112 1.55 11.85 -6.89
CA LYS A 112 1.55 11.40 -8.28
C LYS A 112 0.20 11.70 -8.95
N PRO A 113 -0.05 12.97 -9.31
CA PRO A 113 -1.34 13.42 -9.82
C PRO A 113 -1.64 12.96 -11.27
N LYS A 114 -0.82 12.11 -11.87
CA LYS A 114 -1.10 11.50 -13.18
C LYS A 114 -1.15 9.97 -13.12
N GLU A 115 -1.11 9.40 -11.92
CA GLU A 115 -1.26 7.95 -11.74
C GLU A 115 -2.71 7.58 -11.42
N PHE A 116 -3.17 6.51 -12.08
CA PHE A 116 -4.52 5.99 -12.00
C PHE A 116 -4.82 5.40 -10.61
N ARG A 117 -3.93 4.52 -10.12
CA ARG A 117 -4.14 3.71 -8.91
C ARG A 117 -4.53 4.54 -7.67
N PRO A 118 -3.78 5.57 -7.25
CA PRO A 118 -4.12 6.28 -6.03
C PRO A 118 -5.48 6.99 -6.09
N ARG A 119 -5.87 7.53 -7.25
CA ARG A 119 -7.21 8.12 -7.45
C ARG A 119 -8.33 7.10 -7.38
N PHE A 120 -8.14 5.97 -8.07
CA PHE A 120 -9.13 4.90 -8.07
C PHE A 120 -9.36 4.38 -6.65
N TYR A 121 -8.29 4.06 -5.90
CA TYR A 121 -8.41 3.57 -4.54
C TYR A 121 -8.90 4.64 -3.56
N LEU A 122 -8.56 5.93 -3.76
CA LEU A 122 -9.14 7.02 -2.97
C LEU A 122 -10.67 7.08 -3.15
N GLY A 123 -11.15 6.92 -4.38
CA GLY A 123 -12.58 6.80 -4.67
C GLY A 123 -13.23 5.63 -3.93
N GLU A 124 -12.59 4.44 -3.94
CA GLU A 124 -13.07 3.28 -3.17
C GLU A 124 -13.14 3.58 -1.67
N ALA A 125 -12.13 4.24 -1.11
CA ALA A 125 -12.09 4.62 0.30
C ALA A 125 -13.20 5.61 0.67
N GLN A 126 -13.37 6.67 -0.13
CA GLN A 126 -14.40 7.69 0.10
C GLN A 126 -15.80 7.10 -0.03
N LEU A 127 -16.02 6.23 -1.03
CA LEU A 127 -17.32 5.58 -1.22
C LEU A 127 -17.65 4.64 -0.05
N ALA A 128 -16.67 3.86 0.41
CA ALA A 128 -16.83 3.00 1.59
C ALA A 128 -17.02 3.79 2.89
N ALA A 129 -16.50 5.02 2.96
CA ALA A 129 -16.71 5.95 4.07
C ALA A 129 -18.04 6.73 3.97
N GLY A 130 -18.89 6.44 2.98
CA GLY A 130 -20.19 7.11 2.82
C GLY A 130 -20.08 8.53 2.27
N GLN A 131 -19.01 8.85 1.54
CA GLN A 131 -18.75 10.17 0.94
C GLN A 131 -18.88 10.09 -0.58
N PRO A 132 -20.10 9.94 -1.14
CA PRO A 132 -20.29 9.69 -2.56
C PRO A 132 -19.88 10.85 -3.47
N GLY A 133 -20.03 12.12 -3.03
CA GLY A 133 -19.57 13.28 -3.80
C GLY A 133 -18.05 13.28 -4.01
N PRO A 134 -17.23 13.31 -2.93
CA PRO A 134 -15.78 13.17 -3.04
C PRO A 134 -15.34 11.92 -3.81
N ALA A 135 -16.01 10.79 -3.60
CA ALA A 135 -15.73 9.56 -4.34
C ALA A 135 -15.93 9.74 -5.86
N ALA A 136 -17.02 10.40 -6.28
CA ALA A 136 -17.29 10.68 -7.68
C ALA A 136 -16.22 11.55 -8.32
N GLU A 137 -15.69 12.54 -7.60
CA GLU A 137 -14.55 13.36 -8.07
C GLU A 137 -13.29 12.51 -8.28
N SER A 138 -12.93 11.68 -7.29
CA SER A 138 -11.77 10.78 -7.37
C SER A 138 -11.89 9.77 -8.51
N TYR A 139 -13.06 9.14 -8.68
CA TYR A 139 -13.29 8.22 -9.80
C TYR A 139 -13.28 8.92 -11.15
N ARG A 140 -13.85 10.13 -11.26
CA ARG A 140 -13.80 10.90 -12.51
C ARG A 140 -12.36 11.18 -12.93
N ALA A 141 -11.53 11.61 -11.97
CA ALA A 141 -10.11 11.81 -12.22
C ALA A 141 -9.39 10.50 -12.59
N ALA A 142 -9.80 9.35 -12.05
CA ALA A 142 -9.27 8.05 -12.46
C ALA A 142 -9.70 7.66 -13.90
N VAL A 143 -10.96 7.92 -14.27
CA VAL A 143 -11.49 7.69 -15.63
C VAL A 143 -10.82 8.60 -16.66
N GLU A 144 -10.46 9.84 -16.29
CA GLU A 144 -9.69 10.74 -17.17
C GLU A 144 -8.29 10.17 -17.49
N LEU A 145 -7.68 9.44 -16.56
CA LEU A 145 -6.38 8.80 -16.75
C LEU A 145 -6.47 7.47 -17.50
N ASP A 146 -7.53 6.70 -17.26
CA ASP A 146 -7.84 5.48 -18.00
C ASP A 146 -9.34 5.37 -18.27
N ALA A 147 -9.74 5.88 -19.44
CA ALA A 147 -11.13 5.87 -19.87
C ALA A 147 -11.67 4.46 -20.15
N LYS A 148 -10.82 3.43 -20.25
CA LYS A 148 -11.23 2.04 -20.49
C LYS A 148 -11.37 1.23 -19.20
N SER A 149 -11.03 1.80 -18.05
CA SER A 149 -11.16 1.13 -16.77
C SER A 149 -12.63 0.94 -16.37
N ALA A 150 -13.15 -0.27 -16.63
CA ALA A 150 -14.50 -0.66 -16.23
C ALA A 150 -14.72 -0.51 -14.72
N ALA A 151 -13.69 -0.79 -13.91
CA ALA A 151 -13.76 -0.63 -12.46
C ALA A 151 -13.97 0.83 -12.05
N ALA A 152 -13.22 1.77 -12.64
CA ALA A 152 -13.36 3.19 -12.33
C ALA A 152 -14.71 3.75 -12.81
N GLN A 153 -15.17 3.34 -14.00
CA GLN A 153 -16.50 3.73 -14.51
C GLN A 153 -17.63 3.21 -13.62
N LEU A 154 -17.54 1.95 -13.17
CA LEU A 154 -18.51 1.37 -12.24
C LEU A 154 -18.49 2.09 -10.89
N GLY A 155 -17.30 2.40 -10.36
CA GLY A 155 -17.11 3.19 -9.15
C GLY A 155 -17.78 4.57 -9.25
N LEU A 156 -17.53 5.28 -10.36
CA LEU A 156 -18.15 6.57 -10.65
C LEU A 156 -19.68 6.48 -10.71
N GLY A 157 -20.22 5.50 -11.43
CA GLY A 157 -21.66 5.28 -11.53
C GLY A 157 -22.31 5.01 -10.17
N ARG A 158 -21.68 4.18 -9.33
CA ARG A 158 -22.13 3.91 -7.96
C ARG A 158 -22.11 5.17 -7.09
N ALA A 159 -21.04 5.95 -7.18
CA ALA A 159 -20.88 7.20 -6.43
C ALA A 159 -21.97 8.21 -6.80
N LEU A 160 -22.17 8.48 -8.10
CA LEU A 160 -23.20 9.41 -8.59
C LEU A 160 -24.63 8.97 -8.23
N ALA A 161 -24.92 7.67 -8.32
CA ALA A 161 -26.24 7.14 -7.95
C ALA A 161 -26.54 7.31 -6.45
N LEU A 162 -25.52 7.22 -5.58
CA LEU A 162 -25.68 7.46 -4.15
C LEU A 162 -25.78 8.95 -3.83
N GLU A 163 -25.01 9.79 -4.51
CA GLU A 163 -25.07 11.25 -4.36
C GLU A 163 -26.45 11.80 -4.71
N GLY A 164 -27.04 11.38 -5.85
CA GLY A 164 -28.39 11.78 -6.24
C GLY A 164 -29.46 11.38 -5.23
N LYS A 165 -29.40 10.16 -4.68
CA LYS A 165 -30.34 9.70 -3.64
C LYS A 165 -30.27 10.54 -2.37
N LEU A 166 -29.06 10.99 -1.98
CA LEU A 166 -28.90 11.85 -0.81
C LEU A 166 -29.46 13.25 -1.06
N ALA A 167 -29.25 13.81 -2.26
CA ALA A 167 -29.82 15.10 -2.64
C ALA A 167 -31.37 15.05 -2.59
N ASP A 168 -31.98 14.03 -3.18
CA ASP A 168 -33.44 13.84 -3.17
C ASP A 168 -34.00 13.68 -1.75
N ALA A 169 -33.30 12.94 -0.88
CA ALA A 169 -33.67 12.79 0.52
C ALA A 169 -33.65 14.13 1.27
N THR A 170 -32.66 14.99 1.01
CA THR A 170 -32.58 16.31 1.66
C THR A 170 -33.61 17.32 1.17
N LEU A 171 -34.16 17.17 -0.04
CA LEU A 171 -35.20 18.03 -0.60
C LEU A 171 -36.63 17.63 -0.20
N SER A 172 -36.81 16.47 0.46
CA SER A 172 -38.13 15.90 0.80
C SER A 172 -38.60 16.20 2.24
N PHE A 173 -38.02 17.21 2.91
CA PHE A 173 -38.40 17.67 4.26
C PHE A 173 -39.05 19.05 4.22
#